data_AF-A0A0D3LB18-F1
#
_entry.id   AF-A0A0D3LB18-F1
#
_cell.length_a   1.000
_cell.length_b   1.000
_cell.length_c   1.000
_cell.angle_alpha   90.00
_cell.angle_beta   90.00
_cell.angle_gamma   90.00
#
_symmetry.space_group_name_H-M   'P 1'
#
loop_
_entity.id
_entity.type
_entity.pdbx_description
1 polymer ?
#
loop_
_entity_poly.entity_id
_entity_poly.type
_entity_poly.pdbx_seq_one_letter_code
_entity_poly.pdbx_strand_id
1 'polypeptide(L)'
;MTQYFLKRYKYKLKKELEHIVSFYDAYNKSAVKAAVQLLDEEHGVQIPLPFKDKKFSQYEKDELTYEHYFKTFSIREVASAFSLAILFIAMVAILTYLREARWIDEHYTLLLFLILLLIFTLNHVFYKQEHGRRNLFAGRIIQNALTLTFIFLFVNVLYWIRGDGTLSFEGNTFIVVLGFLIVLFLAEGIISLIRRILTLLKWHIW
;
A
#
# COMPACT_ATOMS: atom_id res chain seq x y z
N MET A 1 -30.01 9.11 -1.52
CA MET A 1 -28.68 9.69 -1.22
C MET A 1 -28.62 11.21 -1.40
N THR A 2 -29.24 11.82 -2.41
CA THR A 2 -29.21 13.28 -2.62
C THR A 2 -29.68 14.12 -1.42
N GLN A 3 -30.75 13.71 -0.72
CA GLN A 3 -31.24 14.42 0.47
C GLN A 3 -30.22 14.52 1.62
N TYR A 4 -29.34 13.53 1.76
CA TYR A 4 -28.24 13.58 2.74
C TYR A 4 -27.28 14.73 2.40
N PHE A 5 -26.92 14.89 1.12
CA PHE A 5 -26.02 15.96 0.68
C PHE A 5 -26.70 17.33 0.73
N LEU A 6 -27.99 17.44 0.44
CA LEU A 6 -28.74 18.69 0.63
C LEU A 6 -28.67 19.16 2.09
N LYS A 7 -28.96 18.28 3.05
CA LYS A 7 -28.87 18.63 4.47
C LYS A 7 -27.44 18.99 4.90
N ARG A 8 -26.43 18.31 4.35
CA ARG A 8 -25.01 18.55 4.64
C ARG A 8 -24.48 19.86 4.03
N TYR A 9 -24.99 20.26 2.87
CA TYR A 9 -24.50 21.42 2.12
C TYR A 9 -25.31 22.70 2.33
N LYS A 10 -26.45 22.62 3.02
CA LYS A 10 -27.35 23.75 3.34
C LYS A 10 -26.67 24.99 3.95
N TYR A 11 -25.53 24.82 4.63
CA TYR A 11 -24.82 25.92 5.30
C TYR A 11 -23.48 26.26 4.63
N LYS A 12 -23.20 25.70 3.45
CA LYS A 12 -21.97 25.97 2.73
C LYS A 12 -22.03 27.31 2.02
N LEU A 13 -20.89 27.98 1.92
CA LEU A 13 -20.79 29.24 1.20
C LEU A 13 -20.92 28.99 -0.31
N LYS A 14 -21.44 29.98 -1.05
CA LYS A 14 -21.55 29.96 -2.52
C LYS A 14 -20.28 29.44 -3.22
N LYS A 15 -19.11 29.97 -2.83
CA LYS A 15 -17.81 29.56 -3.40
C LYS A 15 -17.50 28.08 -3.20
N GLU A 16 -17.91 27.49 -2.08
CA GLU A 16 -17.70 26.07 -1.81
C GLU A 16 -18.63 25.19 -2.65
N LEU A 17 -19.88 25.64 -2.86
CA LEU A 17 -20.82 24.95 -3.74
C LEU A 17 -20.34 25.03 -5.20
N GLU A 18 -19.88 26.20 -5.64
CA GLU A 18 -19.27 26.40 -6.97
C GLU A 18 -18.04 25.51 -7.15
N HIS A 19 -17.20 25.36 -6.12
CA HIS A 19 -16.07 24.43 -6.15
C HIS A 19 -16.51 22.98 -6.31
N ILE A 20 -17.55 22.54 -5.60
CA ILE A 20 -18.06 21.16 -5.76
C ILE A 20 -18.58 20.92 -7.19
N VAL A 21 -19.21 21.94 -7.79
CA VAL A 21 -19.72 21.86 -9.17
C VAL A 21 -18.58 21.94 -10.19
N SER A 22 -17.57 22.78 -9.99
CA SER A 22 -16.43 22.90 -10.91
C SER A 22 -15.53 21.67 -10.90
N PHE A 23 -15.44 20.98 -9.76
CA PHE A 23 -14.72 19.71 -9.61
C PHE A 23 -15.68 18.50 -9.59
N TYR A 24 -16.75 18.52 -10.37
CA TYR A 24 -17.80 17.48 -10.35
C TYR A 24 -17.26 16.04 -10.50
N ASP A 25 -16.12 15.86 -11.18
CA ASP A 25 -15.43 14.57 -11.36
C ASP A 25 -14.89 13.96 -10.05
N ALA A 26 -14.55 14.78 -9.06
CA ALA A 26 -14.00 14.34 -7.77
C ALA A 26 -15.07 14.02 -6.72
N TYR A 27 -16.35 14.33 -6.99
CA TYR A 27 -17.46 14.19 -6.06
C TYR A 27 -18.48 13.16 -6.54
N ASN A 28 -19.25 12.60 -5.61
CA ASN A 28 -20.37 11.72 -5.95
C ASN A 28 -21.42 12.49 -6.78
N LYS A 29 -21.97 11.90 -7.83
CA LYS A 29 -23.04 12.51 -8.66
C LYS A 29 -24.21 13.07 -7.84
N SER A 30 -24.57 12.42 -6.74
CA SER A 30 -25.63 12.90 -5.82
C SER A 30 -25.22 14.14 -5.03
N ALA A 31 -23.93 14.30 -4.73
CA ALA A 31 -23.37 15.48 -4.07
C ALA A 31 -23.34 16.67 -5.02
N VAL A 32 -22.91 16.46 -6.27
CA VAL A 32 -22.91 17.50 -7.32
C VAL A 32 -24.34 17.97 -7.60
N LYS A 33 -25.31 17.06 -7.73
CA LYS A 33 -26.73 17.43 -7.90
C LYS A 33 -27.27 18.26 -6.74
N ALA A 34 -26.93 17.91 -5.50
CA ALA A 34 -27.32 18.68 -4.33
C ALA A 34 -26.67 20.07 -4.31
N ALA A 35 -25.41 20.20 -4.74
CA ALA A 35 -24.73 21.49 -4.83
C ALA A 35 -25.34 22.39 -5.92
N VAL A 36 -25.67 21.84 -7.08
CA VAL A 36 -26.37 22.58 -8.16
C VAL A 36 -27.75 23.04 -7.68
N GLN A 37 -28.50 22.17 -7.00
CA GLN A 37 -29.82 22.51 -6.47
C GLN A 37 -29.75 23.65 -5.45
N LEU A 38 -28.78 23.64 -4.52
CA LEU A 38 -28.60 24.72 -3.56
C LEU A 38 -28.10 26.02 -4.20
N LEU A 39 -27.28 25.93 -5.25
CA LEU A 39 -26.85 27.12 -6.02
C LEU A 39 -28.02 27.79 -6.75
N ASP A 40 -28.98 27.01 -7.24
CA ASP A 40 -30.19 27.52 -7.87
C ASP A 40 -31.15 28.11 -6.81
N GLU A 41 -31.43 27.34 -5.75
CA GLU A 41 -32.39 27.71 -4.69
C GLU A 41 -31.93 28.91 -3.84
N GLU A 42 -30.65 28.98 -3.44
CA GLU A 42 -30.15 30.00 -2.50
C GLU A 42 -29.42 31.16 -3.19
N HIS A 43 -28.93 30.95 -4.41
CA HIS A 43 -28.08 31.93 -5.11
C HIS A 43 -28.56 32.27 -6.53
N GLY A 44 -29.66 31.69 -7.00
CA GLY A 44 -30.25 31.95 -8.32
C GLY A 44 -29.34 31.60 -9.49
N VAL A 45 -28.35 30.72 -9.28
CA VAL A 45 -27.38 30.34 -10.31
C VAL A 45 -27.89 29.10 -11.04
N GLN A 46 -28.45 29.32 -12.23
CA GLN A 46 -28.89 28.24 -13.10
C GLN A 46 -27.69 27.62 -13.83
N ILE A 47 -27.26 26.44 -13.37
CA ILE A 47 -26.22 25.65 -14.03
C ILE A 47 -26.90 24.53 -14.82
N PRO A 48 -26.87 24.57 -16.17
CA PRO A 48 -27.54 23.55 -16.96
C PRO A 48 -26.89 22.18 -16.76
N LEU A 49 -27.66 21.24 -16.21
CA LEU A 49 -27.40 19.81 -16.32
C LEU A 49 -27.79 19.35 -17.74
N PRO A 50 -27.04 18.46 -18.41
CA PRO A 50 -26.10 17.51 -17.85
C PRO A 50 -24.63 17.85 -18.17
N PHE A 51 -23.74 17.65 -17.20
CA PHE A 51 -22.33 17.42 -17.49
C PHE A 51 -22.27 16.17 -18.38
N LYS A 52 -21.78 16.33 -19.62
CA LYS A 52 -21.51 15.19 -20.51
C LYS A 52 -20.77 14.16 -19.68
N ASP A 53 -21.36 12.97 -19.52
CA ASP A 53 -20.64 11.81 -19.03
C ASP A 53 -19.48 11.60 -20.01
N LYS A 54 -18.31 12.17 -19.71
CA LYS A 54 -17.07 11.57 -20.16
C LYS A 54 -17.12 10.20 -19.52
N LYS A 55 -17.51 9.20 -20.31
CA LYS A 55 -17.13 7.83 -20.03
C LYS A 55 -15.62 7.89 -19.88
N PHE A 56 -15.14 7.93 -18.63
CA PHE A 56 -13.83 7.43 -18.34
C PHE A 56 -13.85 6.03 -18.91
N SER A 57 -13.15 5.85 -20.02
CA SER A 57 -12.58 4.55 -20.28
C SER A 57 -11.91 4.20 -18.95
N GLN A 58 -12.34 3.12 -18.31
CA GLN A 58 -11.63 2.48 -17.20
C GLN A 58 -10.25 1.94 -17.66
N TYR A 59 -9.67 2.55 -18.70
CA TYR A 59 -8.53 2.17 -19.51
C TYR A 59 -7.65 3.38 -19.86
N GLU A 60 -7.81 4.53 -19.20
CA GLU A 60 -6.58 5.28 -18.94
C GLU A 60 -5.81 4.45 -17.92
N LYS A 61 -4.93 3.63 -18.47
CA LYS A 61 -3.91 2.86 -17.78
C LYS A 61 -3.45 3.66 -16.57
N ASP A 62 -3.70 3.14 -15.37
CA ASP A 62 -2.92 3.42 -14.16
C ASP A 62 -1.46 2.96 -14.38
N GLU A 63 -0.80 3.46 -15.43
CA GLU A 63 0.63 3.73 -15.39
C GLU A 63 0.77 4.94 -14.48
N LEU A 64 0.51 4.76 -13.17
CA LEU A 64 1.02 5.66 -12.16
C LEU A 64 2.54 5.55 -12.27
N THR A 65 3.12 6.43 -13.08
CA THR A 65 4.56 6.60 -13.24
C THR A 65 5.17 6.69 -11.85
N TYR A 66 6.33 6.07 -11.62
CA TYR A 66 7.06 6.10 -10.34
C TYR A 66 7.08 7.50 -9.69
N GLU A 67 7.11 8.53 -10.52
CA GLU A 67 7.03 9.94 -10.14
C GLU A 67 5.80 10.30 -9.29
N HIS A 68 4.61 9.78 -9.60
CA HIS A 68 3.41 10.03 -8.80
C HIS A 68 3.43 9.29 -7.46
N TYR A 69 4.06 8.11 -7.40
CA TYR A 69 4.23 7.39 -6.14
C TYR A 69 5.14 8.18 -5.19
N PHE A 70 6.32 8.61 -5.66
CA PHE A 70 7.25 9.40 -4.86
C PHE A 70 6.67 10.75 -4.40
N LYS A 71 5.85 11.40 -5.23
CA LYS A 71 5.13 12.62 -4.83
C LYS A 71 4.14 12.39 -3.69
N THR A 72 3.65 11.16 -3.51
CA THR A 72 2.71 10.79 -2.45
C THR A 72 3.36 10.01 -1.30
N PHE A 73 4.66 9.75 -1.40
CA PHE A 73 5.43 9.09 -0.37
C PHE A 73 5.44 9.96 0.89
N SER A 74 5.08 9.37 2.01
CA SER A 74 4.88 10.06 3.28
C SER A 74 5.66 9.39 4.40
N ILE A 75 5.95 10.15 5.46
CA ILE A 75 6.64 9.65 6.67
C ILE A 75 5.92 8.43 7.27
N ARG A 76 4.61 8.28 7.03
CA ARG A 76 3.82 7.13 7.51
C ARG A 76 4.30 5.81 6.93
N GLU A 77 4.64 5.77 5.64
CA GLU A 77 5.17 4.56 4.99
C GLU A 77 6.49 4.12 5.61
N VAL A 78 7.36 5.10 5.89
CA VAL A 78 8.64 4.86 6.57
C VAL A 78 8.42 4.33 7.98
N ALA A 79 7.50 4.94 8.73
CA ALA A 79 7.17 4.52 10.09
C ALA A 79 6.61 3.09 10.12
N SER A 80 5.71 2.74 9.20
CA SER A 80 5.12 1.41 9.13
C SER A 80 6.14 0.32 8.75
N ALA A 81 7.01 0.61 7.78
CA ALA A 81 8.11 -0.29 7.44
C ALA A 81 9.09 -0.46 8.60
N PHE A 82 9.41 0.63 9.32
CA PHE A 82 10.26 0.59 10.51
C PHE A 82 9.62 -0.24 11.64
N SER A 83 8.33 -0.06 11.91
CA SER A 83 7.59 -0.85 12.91
C SER A 83 7.51 -2.33 12.55
N LEU A 84 7.27 -2.66 11.28
CA LEU A 84 7.29 -4.04 10.80
C LEU A 84 8.66 -4.68 10.91
N ALA A 85 9.72 -3.93 10.63
CA ALA A 85 11.07 -4.42 10.80
C ALA A 85 11.39 -4.71 12.29
N ILE A 86 11.00 -3.83 13.21
CA ILE A 86 11.15 -4.09 14.65
C ILE A 86 10.35 -5.34 15.06
N LEU A 87 9.12 -5.48 14.59
CA LEU A 87 8.29 -6.64 14.88
C LEU A 87 8.96 -7.93 14.40
N PHE A 88 9.50 -7.94 13.19
CA PHE A 88 10.25 -9.08 12.66
C PHE A 88 11.42 -9.45 13.58
N ILE A 89 12.25 -8.49 13.94
CA ILE A 89 13.41 -8.70 14.81
C ILE A 89 13.00 -9.23 16.19
N ALA A 90 11.93 -8.69 16.77
CA ALA A 90 11.40 -9.17 18.04
C ALA A 90 10.95 -10.63 17.95
N MET A 91 10.24 -11.01 16.88
CA MET A 91 9.82 -12.40 16.66
C MET A 91 11.02 -13.34 16.45
N VAL A 92 12.05 -12.91 15.72
CA VAL A 92 13.29 -13.67 15.54
C VAL A 92 14.03 -13.86 16.88
N ALA A 93 14.08 -12.82 17.71
CA ALA A 93 14.71 -12.90 19.03
C ALA A 93 13.97 -13.89 19.94
N ILE A 94 12.64 -13.88 19.94
CA ILE A 94 11.82 -14.86 20.66
C ILE A 94 12.09 -16.27 20.13
N LEU A 95 12.09 -16.45 18.81
CA LEU A 95 12.36 -17.75 18.19
C LEU A 95 13.75 -18.28 18.56
N THR A 96 14.74 -17.40 18.60
CA THR A 96 16.11 -17.71 19.02
C THR A 96 16.16 -18.14 20.48
N TYR A 97 15.46 -17.42 21.37
CA TYR A 97 15.38 -17.76 22.79
C TYR A 97 14.75 -19.15 23.01
N LEU A 98 13.72 -19.48 22.23
CA LEU A 98 13.03 -20.77 22.31
C LEU A 98 13.77 -21.93 21.63
N ARG A 99 14.96 -21.68 21.05
CA ARG A 99 15.72 -22.67 20.29
C ARG A 99 16.22 -23.85 21.12
N GLU A 100 16.23 -23.72 22.45
CA GLU A 100 16.53 -24.84 23.37
C GLU A 100 15.53 -26.01 23.22
N ALA A 101 14.31 -25.74 22.74
CA ALA A 101 13.36 -26.78 22.40
C ALA A 101 13.76 -27.46 21.08
N ARG A 102 14.02 -28.76 21.12
CA ARG A 102 14.47 -29.57 19.97
C ARG A 102 13.62 -29.39 18.70
N TRP A 103 12.29 -29.33 18.84
CA TRP A 103 11.39 -29.11 17.71
C TRP A 103 11.60 -27.75 17.01
N ILE A 104 11.94 -26.71 17.78
CA ILE A 104 12.19 -25.37 17.26
C ILE A 104 13.52 -25.33 16.52
N ASP A 105 14.56 -25.97 17.05
CA ASP A 105 15.87 -26.05 16.37
C ASP A 105 15.76 -26.81 15.03
N GLU A 106 15.05 -27.95 15.02
CA GLU A 106 14.83 -28.77 13.82
C GLU A 106 14.01 -28.05 12.72
N HIS A 107 13.23 -27.03 13.08
CA HIS A 107 12.35 -26.29 12.17
C HIS A 107 12.64 -24.79 12.09
N TYR A 108 13.78 -24.35 12.62
CA TYR A 108 14.10 -22.93 12.78
C TYR A 108 13.99 -22.14 11.47
N THR A 109 14.55 -22.68 10.38
CA THR A 109 14.51 -22.05 9.05
C THR A 109 13.10 -21.92 8.50
N LEU A 110 12.25 -22.93 8.70
CA LEU A 110 10.85 -22.89 8.26
C LEU A 110 10.07 -21.84 9.06
N LEU A 111 10.27 -21.80 10.38
CA LEU A 111 9.64 -20.82 11.26
C LEU A 111 10.05 -19.38 10.89
N LEU A 112 11.33 -19.15 10.59
CA LEU A 112 11.80 -17.86 10.05
C LEU A 112 11.06 -17.47 8.76
N PHE A 113 10.91 -18.40 7.82
CA PHE A 113 10.22 -18.17 6.56
C PHE A 113 8.74 -17.78 6.79
N LEU A 114 8.06 -18.47 7.71
CA LEU A 114 6.67 -18.17 8.07
C LEU A 114 6.51 -16.80 8.72
N ILE A 115 7.43 -16.41 9.61
CA ILE A 115 7.46 -15.08 10.22
C ILE A 115 7.63 -14.02 9.12
N LEU A 116 8.53 -14.24 8.17
CA LEU A 116 8.74 -13.30 7.07
C LEU A 116 7.49 -13.17 6.20
N LEU A 117 6.85 -14.29 5.85
CA LEU A 117 5.58 -14.29 5.11
C LEU A 117 4.48 -13.49 5.83
N LEU A 118 4.39 -13.64 7.16
CA LEU A 118 3.45 -12.88 7.98
C LEU A 118 3.72 -11.37 7.89
N ILE A 119 4.97 -10.94 8.04
CA ILE A 119 5.37 -9.52 7.99
C ILE A 119 5.01 -8.91 6.64
N PHE A 120 5.26 -9.60 5.54
CA PHE A 120 4.92 -9.11 4.20
C PHE A 120 3.41 -9.06 3.96
N THR A 121 2.66 -10.03 4.50
CA THR A 121 1.19 -10.02 4.45
C THR A 121 0.64 -8.82 5.23
N LEU A 122 1.18 -8.54 6.42
CA LEU A 122 0.82 -7.35 7.20
C LEU A 122 1.18 -6.07 6.46
N ASN A 123 2.36 -6.01 5.83
CA ASN A 123 2.77 -4.87 5.01
C ASN A 123 1.78 -4.59 3.88
N HIS A 124 1.31 -5.65 3.22
CA HIS A 124 0.29 -5.54 2.18
C HIS A 124 -1.04 -5.00 2.71
N VAL A 125 -1.46 -5.41 3.91
CA VAL A 125 -2.68 -4.89 4.56
C VAL A 125 -2.51 -3.42 4.94
N PHE A 126 -1.40 -3.05 5.56
CA PHE A 126 -1.12 -1.65 5.95
C PHE A 126 -1.01 -0.74 4.74
N TYR A 127 -0.33 -1.16 3.68
CA TYR A 127 -0.25 -0.41 2.42
C TYR A 127 -1.64 -0.08 1.85
N LYS A 128 -2.55 -1.07 1.85
CA LYS A 128 -3.94 -0.89 1.40
C LYS A 128 -4.71 0.08 2.29
N GLN A 129 -4.52 -0.01 3.62
CA GLN A 129 -5.21 0.85 4.58
C GLN A 129 -4.69 2.29 4.55
N GLU A 130 -3.38 2.51 4.47
CA GLU A 130 -2.74 3.82 4.55
C GLU A 130 -3.00 4.69 3.34
N HIS A 131 -3.03 4.08 2.15
CA HIS A 131 -3.23 4.85 0.92
C HIS A 131 -4.69 4.92 0.49
N GLY A 132 -5.58 4.07 0.99
CA GLY A 132 -6.98 4.02 0.57
C GLY A 132 -7.17 3.87 -0.95
N ARG A 133 -6.11 3.46 -1.66
CA ARG A 133 -5.99 3.39 -3.12
C ARG A 133 -5.96 1.94 -3.58
N ARG A 134 -6.11 1.75 -4.90
CA ARG A 134 -5.81 0.47 -5.55
C ARG A 134 -4.39 0.05 -5.19
N ASN A 135 -4.22 -1.25 -5.05
CA ASN A 135 -3.00 -1.88 -4.60
C ASN A 135 -1.91 -1.78 -5.69
N LEU A 136 -1.16 -0.68 -5.70
CA LEU A 136 -0.15 -0.38 -6.73
C LEU A 136 1.08 -1.27 -6.55
N PHE A 137 1.52 -1.85 -7.67
CA PHE A 137 2.65 -2.79 -7.70
C PHE A 137 3.97 -2.13 -7.29
N ALA A 138 4.31 -1.00 -7.91
CA ALA A 138 5.56 -0.28 -7.63
C ALA A 138 5.66 0.14 -6.15
N GLY A 139 4.55 0.60 -5.56
CA GLY A 139 4.53 1.00 -4.16
C GLY A 139 4.73 -0.16 -3.19
N ARG A 140 4.14 -1.33 -3.47
CA ARG A 140 4.40 -2.54 -2.68
C ARG A 140 5.86 -2.96 -2.73
N ILE A 141 6.48 -2.92 -3.91
CA ILE A 141 7.90 -3.25 -4.05
C ILE A 141 8.76 -2.28 -3.24
N ILE A 142 8.49 -0.98 -3.34
CA ILE A 142 9.23 0.03 -2.59
C ILE A 142 9.05 -0.19 -1.09
N GLN A 143 7.82 -0.41 -0.62
CA GLN A 143 7.54 -0.61 0.80
C GLN A 143 8.16 -1.91 1.34
N ASN A 144 8.14 -2.98 0.55
CA ASN A 144 8.81 -4.24 0.85
C ASN A 144 10.33 -4.04 0.94
N ALA A 145 10.93 -3.37 -0.06
CA ALA A 145 12.36 -3.05 -0.07
C ALA A 145 12.76 -2.18 1.12
N LEU A 146 11.92 -1.21 1.50
CA LEU A 146 12.16 -0.31 2.62
C LEU A 146 12.10 -1.07 3.98
N THR A 147 11.10 -1.95 4.14
CA THR A 147 10.99 -2.83 5.32
C THR A 147 12.21 -3.74 5.43
N LEU A 148 12.65 -4.33 4.32
CA LEU A 148 13.85 -5.17 4.27
C LEU A 148 15.12 -4.39 4.59
N THR A 149 15.22 -3.15 4.11
CA THR A 149 16.36 -2.28 4.41
C THR A 149 16.46 -2.02 5.91
N PHE A 150 15.32 -1.76 6.57
CA PHE A 150 15.29 -1.61 8.03
C PHE A 150 15.62 -2.92 8.77
N ILE A 151 15.09 -4.06 8.33
CA ILE A 151 15.45 -5.37 8.89
C ILE A 151 16.97 -5.56 8.82
N PHE A 152 17.56 -5.35 7.64
CA PHE A 152 19.00 -5.47 7.44
C PHE A 152 19.79 -4.52 8.36
N LEU A 153 19.37 -3.25 8.45
CA LEU A 153 20.02 -2.26 9.30
C LEU A 153 19.95 -2.67 10.78
N PHE A 154 18.80 -3.10 11.28
CA PHE A 154 18.67 -3.54 12.66
C PHE A 154 19.49 -4.78 12.98
N VAL A 155 19.50 -5.75 12.06
CA VAL A 155 20.35 -6.94 12.20
C VAL A 155 21.82 -6.52 12.36
N ASN A 156 22.33 -5.64 11.49
CA ASN A 156 23.71 -5.16 11.57
C ASN A 156 24.00 -4.35 12.84
N VAL A 157 23.06 -3.51 13.29
CA VAL A 157 23.22 -2.76 14.55
C VAL A 157 23.28 -3.72 15.74
N LEU A 158 22.43 -4.74 15.77
CA LEU A 158 22.45 -5.76 16.84
C LEU A 158 23.75 -6.56 16.83
N TYR A 159 24.30 -6.89 15.65
CA TYR A 159 25.61 -7.52 15.52
C TYR A 159 26.71 -6.65 16.11
N TRP A 160 26.75 -5.37 15.70
CA TRP A 160 27.74 -4.43 16.20
C TRP A 160 27.69 -4.27 17.72
N ILE A 161 26.48 -4.24 18.31
CA ILE A 161 26.29 -4.15 19.76
C ILE A 161 26.74 -5.43 20.49
N ARG A 162 26.49 -6.61 19.93
CA ARG A 162 26.86 -7.89 20.59
C ARG A 162 28.36 -8.11 20.69
N GLY A 163 29.17 -7.43 19.89
CA GLY A 163 30.63 -7.56 19.89
C GLY A 163 31.14 -8.90 19.37
N ASP A 164 30.24 -9.80 18.96
CA ASP A 164 30.56 -11.09 18.37
C ASP A 164 30.88 -10.89 16.89
N GLY A 165 32.17 -10.84 16.53
CA GLY A 165 32.63 -11.00 15.15
C GLY A 165 32.51 -12.45 14.64
N THR A 166 31.56 -13.23 15.14
CA THR A 166 31.38 -14.64 14.79
C THR A 166 30.16 -14.86 13.91
N LEU A 167 30.46 -15.20 12.65
CA LEU A 167 29.64 -15.69 11.53
C LEU A 167 28.48 -16.69 11.81
N SER A 168 28.23 -17.08 13.05
CA SER A 168 27.32 -18.19 13.39
C SER A 168 25.84 -17.82 13.44
N PHE A 169 25.51 -16.55 13.71
CA PHE A 169 24.15 -16.00 13.55
C PHE A 169 23.91 -15.53 12.10
N GLU A 170 25.00 -15.38 11.31
CA GLU A 170 25.12 -14.52 10.12
C GLU A 170 24.75 -15.18 8.80
N GLY A 171 24.94 -16.49 8.64
CA GLY A 171 24.63 -17.16 7.37
C GLY A 171 23.14 -17.37 7.15
N ASN A 172 22.47 -18.10 8.05
CA ASN A 172 21.11 -18.58 7.81
C ASN A 172 20.08 -17.46 7.75
N THR A 173 20.13 -16.47 8.65
CA THR A 173 19.12 -15.39 8.64
C THR A 173 19.29 -14.50 7.41
N PHE A 174 20.51 -14.14 7.04
CA PHE A 174 20.78 -13.35 5.84
C PHE A 174 20.42 -14.12 4.56
N ILE A 175 20.82 -15.38 4.45
CA ILE A 175 20.50 -16.24 3.30
C ILE A 175 18.99 -16.48 3.20
N VAL A 176 18.28 -16.63 4.31
CA VAL A 176 16.81 -16.78 4.33
C VAL A 176 16.14 -15.47 3.91
N VAL A 177 16.57 -14.32 4.43
CA VAL A 177 16.03 -13.00 4.04
C VAL A 177 16.29 -12.76 2.54
N LEU A 178 17.51 -13.00 2.07
CA LEU A 178 17.90 -12.81 0.67
C LEU A 178 17.19 -13.81 -0.27
N GLY A 179 17.12 -15.08 0.12
CA GLY A 179 16.42 -16.12 -0.63
C GLY A 179 14.93 -15.83 -0.74
N PHE A 180 14.30 -15.35 0.33
CA PHE A 180 12.91 -14.91 0.30
C PHE A 180 12.71 -13.68 -0.60
N LEU A 181 13.66 -12.74 -0.58
CA LEU A 181 13.68 -11.56 -1.44
C LEU A 181 13.65 -11.97 -2.92
N ILE A 182 14.53 -12.91 -3.30
CA ILE A 182 14.57 -13.45 -4.66
C ILE A 182 13.25 -14.14 -5.00
N VAL A 183 12.70 -14.97 -4.11
CA VAL A 183 11.43 -15.68 -4.34
C VAL A 183 10.26 -14.70 -4.50
N LEU A 184 10.18 -13.65 -3.68
CA LEU A 184 9.14 -12.64 -3.81
C LEU A 184 9.26 -11.85 -5.11
N PHE A 185 10.46 -11.39 -5.46
CA PHE A 185 10.70 -10.68 -6.72
C PHE A 185 10.37 -11.57 -7.92
N LEU A 186 10.69 -12.87 -7.86
CA LEU A 186 10.34 -13.83 -8.90
C LEU A 186 8.83 -14.06 -8.96
N ALA A 187 8.16 -14.30 -7.82
CA ALA A 187 6.72 -14.52 -7.78
C ALA A 187 5.94 -13.30 -8.30
N GLU A 188 6.32 -12.11 -7.84
CA GLU A 188 5.73 -10.85 -8.31
C GLU A 188 6.07 -10.55 -9.77
N GLY A 189 7.29 -10.86 -10.22
CA GLY A 189 7.71 -10.76 -11.62
C GLY A 189 6.92 -11.69 -12.53
N ILE A 190 6.70 -12.95 -12.11
CA ILE A 190 5.87 -13.93 -12.82
C ILE A 190 4.42 -13.45 -12.90
N ILE A 191 3.84 -12.97 -11.80
CA ILE A 191 2.46 -12.43 -11.80
C ILE A 191 2.34 -11.24 -12.75
N SER A 192 3.33 -10.34 -12.75
CA SER A 192 3.37 -9.18 -13.65
C SER A 192 3.50 -9.62 -15.13
N LEU A 193 4.35 -10.61 -15.41
CA LEU A 193 4.54 -11.19 -16.74
C LEU A 193 3.25 -11.86 -17.24
N ILE A 194 2.60 -12.68 -16.41
CA ILE A 194 1.31 -13.30 -16.69
C ILE A 194 0.27 -12.23 -17.01
N ARG A 195 0.16 -11.18 -16.19
CA ARG A 195 -0.77 -10.09 -16.44
C ARG A 195 -0.50 -9.39 -17.77
N ARG A 196 0.78 -9.18 -18.13
CA ARG A 196 1.18 -8.57 -19.40
C ARG A 196 0.86 -9.46 -20.60
N ILE A 197 1.10 -10.77 -20.50
CA ILE A 197 0.74 -11.77 -21.51
C ILE A 197 -0.79 -11.80 -21.69
N LEU A 198 -1.56 -11.86 -20.61
CA LEU A 198 -3.02 -11.83 -20.63
C LEU A 198 -3.55 -10.55 -21.29
N THR A 199 -2.91 -9.40 -21.02
CA THR A 199 -3.25 -8.13 -21.66
C THR A 199 -2.98 -8.16 -23.17
N LEU A 200 -1.86 -8.73 -23.61
CA LEU A 200 -1.54 -8.91 -25.04
C LEU A 200 -2.57 -9.82 -25.74
N LEU A 201 -3.06 -10.84 -25.03
CA LEU A 201 -4.10 -11.76 -25.50
C LEU A 201 -5.52 -11.18 -25.37
N LYS A 202 -5.67 -9.92 -24.92
CA LYS A 202 -6.96 -9.27 -24.58
C LYS A 202 -7.80 -10.03 -23.55
N TRP A 203 -7.24 -11.01 -22.87
CA TRP A 203 -7.92 -11.79 -21.84
C TRP A 203 -7.85 -11.04 -20.52
N HIS A 204 -8.97 -10.42 -20.16
CA HIS A 204 -9.10 -9.69 -18.91
C HIS A 204 -9.60 -10.64 -17.83
N ILE A 205 -8.67 -11.20 -17.07
CA ILE A 205 -9.01 -11.89 -15.82
C ILE A 205 -9.02 -10.81 -14.72
N TRP A 206 -10.21 -10.59 -14.16
CA TRP A 206 -10.47 -9.66 -13.06
C TRP A 206 -9.84 -10.14 -11.75
#